data_AF-A0A4V4IGN3-F1
#
_entry.id   AF-A0A4V4IGN3-F1
#
_cell.length_a   1.000
_cell.length_b   1.000
_cell.length_c   1.000
_cell.angle_alpha   90.00
_cell.angle_beta   90.00
_cell.angle_gamma   90.00
#
_symmetry.space_group_name_H-M   'P 1'
#
loop_
_entity.id
_entity.type
_entity.pdbx_description
1 polymer ?
#
loop_
_entity_poly.entity_id
_entity_poly.type
_entity_poly.pdbx_seq_one_letter_code
_entity_poly.pdbx_strand_id
1 'polypeptide(L)'
;MAAPSLHFLLLLSDSALPLGSFAFSSGLESYLAHHKPPFTTSPSPPPPLDFDFFLHLSIRNLASTSLPYVLEAFKQPGELRNLDNDIDASTACTVARRASVAQGKALLGLWERAFKASCSASPSTTPSISALSSFAADFKLAKPDIFGLQPNAHFAPLFG
;
A
#
# COMPACT_ATOMS: atom_id res chain seq x y z
N MET A 1 30.59 -8.44 1.31
CA MET A 1 30.00 -7.52 0.34
C MET A 1 28.52 -7.38 0.69
N ALA A 2 28.14 -6.31 1.39
CA ALA A 2 26.74 -6.10 1.79
C ALA A 2 25.89 -5.92 0.53
N ALA A 3 24.79 -6.65 0.40
CA ALA A 3 23.88 -6.50 -0.73
C ALA A 3 23.12 -5.18 -0.57
N PRO A 4 23.40 -4.12 -1.36
CA PRO A 4 22.76 -2.81 -1.17
C PRO A 4 21.23 -2.89 -1.32
N SER A 5 20.72 -3.87 -2.07
CA SER A 5 19.30 -4.16 -2.19
C SER A 5 18.67 -4.63 -0.86
N LEU A 6 19.36 -5.44 -0.07
CA LEU A 6 18.83 -5.94 1.21
C LEU A 6 18.66 -4.80 2.21
N HIS A 7 19.59 -3.83 2.24
CA HIS A 7 19.48 -2.67 3.11
C HIS A 7 18.20 -1.86 2.83
N PHE A 8 17.91 -1.57 1.56
CA PHE A 8 16.67 -0.86 1.19
C PHE A 8 15.42 -1.68 1.48
N LEU A 9 15.45 -3.00 1.28
CA LEU A 9 14.32 -3.87 1.63
C LEU A 9 14.05 -3.85 3.14
N LEU A 10 15.09 -3.93 3.96
CA LEU A 10 14.96 -3.85 5.42
C LEU A 10 14.41 -2.50 5.87
N LEU A 11 14.91 -1.40 5.30
CA LEU A 11 14.40 -0.06 5.58
C LEU A 11 12.94 0.12 5.15
N LEU A 12 12.56 -0.42 3.98
CA LEU A 12 11.17 -0.41 3.51
C LEU A 12 10.24 -1.27 4.37
N SER A 13 10.77 -2.33 5.02
CA SER A 13 10.03 -3.20 5.92
C SER A 13 9.97 -2.70 7.37
N ASP A 14 10.69 -1.62 7.69
CA ASP A 14 10.76 -1.09 9.05
C ASP A 14 9.44 -0.43 9.45
N SER A 15 8.86 -0.91 10.56
CA SER A 15 7.65 -0.32 11.16
C SER A 15 7.80 1.15 11.58
N ALA A 16 9.03 1.62 11.78
CA ALA A 16 9.34 3.01 12.09
C ALA A 16 9.49 3.91 10.85
N LEU A 17 9.30 3.37 9.64
CA LEU A 17 9.36 4.16 8.41
C LEU A 17 8.26 5.24 8.43
N PRO A 18 8.58 6.52 8.15
CA PRO A 18 7.66 7.64 8.34
C PRO A 18 6.64 7.75 7.19
N LEU A 19 5.86 6.70 6.95
CA LEU A 19 4.80 6.67 5.93
C LEU A 19 3.44 7.16 6.45
N GLY A 20 3.37 7.50 7.74
CA GLY A 20 2.11 7.57 8.49
C GLY A 20 1.76 6.16 8.97
N SER A 21 1.35 6.04 10.24
CA SER A 21 1.10 4.73 10.87
C SER A 21 0.15 3.88 10.03
N PHE A 22 0.13 2.57 10.29
CA PHE A 22 -0.90 1.65 9.80
C PHE A 22 -2.28 2.03 10.37
N ALA A 23 -2.85 3.11 9.85
CA ALA A 23 -4.05 3.75 10.37
C ALA A 23 -5.33 3.06 9.88
N PHE A 24 -5.19 1.92 9.19
CA PHE A 24 -6.30 1.10 8.72
C PHE A 24 -6.07 -0.35 9.12
N SER A 25 -6.85 -0.83 10.09
CA SER A 25 -6.74 -2.17 10.66
C SER A 25 -7.43 -3.27 9.82
N SER A 26 -7.66 -2.99 8.52
CA SER A 26 -8.33 -3.92 7.61
C SER A 26 -9.67 -4.48 8.12
N GLY A 27 -10.39 -3.68 8.91
CA GLY A 27 -11.69 -4.07 9.47
C GLY A 27 -11.63 -4.89 10.77
N LEU A 28 -10.45 -5.05 11.38
CA LEU A 28 -10.30 -5.77 12.66
C LEU A 28 -11.21 -5.20 13.75
N GLU A 29 -11.29 -3.87 13.87
CA GLU A 29 -12.17 -3.23 14.87
C GLU A 29 -13.65 -3.60 14.67
N SER A 30 -14.10 -3.68 13.41
CA SER A 30 -15.45 -4.12 13.06
C SER A 30 -15.65 -5.61 13.34
N TYR A 31 -14.67 -6.45 12.97
CA TYR A 31 -14.67 -7.87 13.29
C TYR A 31 -14.82 -8.09 14.80
N LEU A 32 -14.02 -7.38 15.61
CA LEU A 32 -14.09 -7.41 17.08
C LEU A 32 -15.44 -6.92 17.62
N ALA A 33 -16.05 -5.91 17.00
CA ALA A 33 -17.33 -5.37 17.44
C ALA A 33 -18.49 -6.34 17.16
N HIS A 34 -18.50 -7.03 16.01
CA HIS A 34 -19.58 -7.93 15.61
C HIS A 34 -19.50 -9.33 16.23
N HIS A 35 -18.34 -9.72 16.72
CA HIS A 35 -18.17 -10.99 17.44
C HIS A 35 -18.39 -10.84 18.97
N LYS A 36 -18.75 -9.63 19.44
CA LYS A 36 -19.27 -9.43 20.80
C LYS A 36 -20.76 -9.82 20.84
N PRO A 37 -21.21 -10.63 21.82
CA PRO A 37 -22.63 -10.96 21.93
C PRO A 37 -23.46 -9.69 22.17
N PRO A 38 -24.56 -9.47 21.43
CA PRO A 38 -25.37 -8.25 21.53
C PRO A 38 -26.18 -8.13 22.83
N PHE A 39 -26.35 -9.23 23.57
CA PHE A 39 -27.10 -9.27 24.82
C PHE A 39 -26.43 -10.25 25.79
N THR A 40 -25.75 -9.73 26.82
CA THR A 40 -25.24 -10.53 27.94
C THR A 40 -26.39 -10.87 28.90
N THR A 41 -27.34 -11.69 28.46
CA THR A 41 -28.37 -12.29 29.34
C THR A 41 -28.02 -13.71 29.76
N SER A 42 -26.97 -14.29 29.18
CA SER A 42 -26.46 -15.62 29.53
C SER A 42 -25.28 -15.51 30.52
N PRO A 43 -25.25 -16.32 31.59
CA PRO A 43 -24.12 -16.38 32.53
C PRO A 43 -22.85 -17.04 31.96
N SER A 44 -22.87 -17.48 30.70
CA SER A 44 -21.74 -18.10 30.02
C SER A 44 -20.79 -17.04 29.43
N PRO A 45 -19.46 -17.19 29.58
CA PRO A 45 -18.51 -16.28 28.94
C PRO A 45 -18.68 -16.33 27.41
N PRO A 46 -18.53 -15.20 26.70
CA PRO A 46 -18.55 -15.19 25.24
C PRO A 46 -17.49 -16.14 24.68
N PRO A 47 -17.74 -16.79 23.53
CA PRO A 47 -16.71 -17.57 22.87
C PRO A 47 -15.50 -16.67 22.57
N PRO A 48 -14.27 -17.20 22.68
CA PRO A 48 -13.07 -16.45 22.36
C PRO A 48 -13.09 -16.02 20.90
N LEU A 49 -12.57 -14.81 20.65
CA LEU A 49 -12.39 -14.29 19.30
C LEU A 49 -11.46 -15.21 18.51
N ASP A 50 -11.91 -15.65 17.35
CA ASP A 50 -11.06 -16.39 16.41
C ASP A 50 -10.22 -15.40 15.59
N PHE A 51 -9.12 -14.94 16.20
CA PHE A 51 -8.17 -14.04 15.56
C PHE A 51 -7.38 -14.74 14.45
N ASP A 52 -7.08 -16.03 14.60
CA ASP A 52 -6.34 -16.81 13.60
C ASP A 52 -7.14 -16.89 12.29
N PHE A 53 -8.46 -17.10 12.38
CA PHE A 53 -9.33 -17.06 11.22
C PHE A 53 -9.37 -15.68 10.55
N PHE A 54 -9.51 -14.59 11.33
CA PHE A 54 -9.45 -13.23 10.80
C PHE A 54 -8.12 -12.95 10.11
N LEU A 55 -6.99 -13.33 10.72
CA LEU A 55 -5.66 -13.13 10.17
C LEU A 55 -5.47 -13.92 8.88
N HIS A 56 -5.88 -15.19 8.84
CA HIS A 56 -5.80 -16.03 7.65
C HIS A 56 -6.60 -15.42 6.48
N LEU A 57 -7.83 -14.97 6.72
CA LEU A 57 -8.64 -14.29 5.71
C LEU A 57 -8.03 -12.95 5.27
N SER A 58 -7.47 -12.19 6.21
CA SER A 58 -6.84 -10.89 5.92
C SER A 58 -5.60 -11.05 5.04
N ILE A 59 -4.74 -12.03 5.34
CA ILE A 59 -3.57 -12.36 4.52
C ILE A 59 -4.00 -12.84 3.13
N ARG A 60 -5.01 -13.73 3.06
CA ARG A 60 -5.52 -14.22 1.77
C ARG A 60 -6.10 -13.09 0.93
N ASN A 61 -6.84 -12.17 1.53
CA ASN A 61 -7.36 -10.98 0.86
C ASN A 61 -6.19 -10.16 0.29
N LEU A 62 -5.23 -9.75 1.14
CA LEU A 62 -4.05 -8.98 0.73
C LEU A 62 -3.27 -9.65 -0.42
N ALA A 63 -3.03 -10.96 -0.30
CA ALA A 63 -2.31 -11.74 -1.31
C ALA A 63 -3.06 -11.82 -2.65
N SER A 64 -4.39 -11.76 -2.64
CA SER A 64 -5.22 -11.85 -3.85
C SER A 64 -5.59 -10.50 -4.46
N THR A 65 -5.67 -9.42 -3.66
CA THR A 65 -6.17 -8.12 -4.12
C THR A 65 -5.10 -7.04 -4.22
N SER A 66 -4.05 -7.08 -3.39
CA SER A 66 -3.02 -6.01 -3.35
C SER A 66 -1.69 -6.49 -3.93
N LEU A 67 -1.27 -7.71 -3.62
CA LEU A 67 0.00 -8.27 -4.09
C LEU A 67 0.13 -8.30 -5.62
N PRO A 68 -0.90 -8.64 -6.41
CA PRO A 68 -0.81 -8.60 -7.87
C PRO A 68 -0.41 -7.22 -8.41
N TYR A 69 -0.93 -6.12 -7.84
CA TYR A 69 -0.58 -4.76 -8.24
C TYR A 69 0.89 -4.44 -7.98
N VAL A 70 1.43 -4.86 -6.82
CA VAL A 70 2.86 -4.61 -6.51
C VAL A 70 3.77 -5.44 -7.41
N LEU A 71 3.43 -6.70 -7.64
CA LEU A 71 4.19 -7.55 -8.56
C LEU A 71 4.15 -7.02 -9.99
N GLU A 72 3.01 -6.49 -10.43
CA GLU A 72 2.90 -5.92 -11.77
C GLU A 72 3.65 -4.60 -11.90
N ALA A 73 3.57 -3.70 -10.91
CA ALA A 73 4.38 -2.49 -10.88
C ALA A 73 5.89 -2.79 -10.88
N PHE A 74 6.32 -3.88 -10.22
CA PHE A 74 7.71 -4.32 -10.23
C PHE A 74 8.15 -4.85 -11.61
N LYS A 75 7.30 -5.63 -12.29
CA LYS A 75 7.59 -6.22 -13.60
C LYS A 75 7.48 -5.20 -14.74
N GLN A 76 6.46 -4.34 -14.69
CA GLN A 76 6.12 -3.35 -15.70
C GLN A 76 6.01 -1.95 -15.07
N PRO A 77 7.15 -1.30 -14.72
CA PRO A 77 7.12 0.01 -14.07
C PRO A 77 6.40 1.10 -14.89
N GLY A 78 6.36 0.96 -16.22
CA GLY A 78 5.66 1.89 -17.11
C GLY A 78 4.14 1.94 -16.88
N GLU A 79 3.55 0.88 -16.32
CA GLU A 79 2.12 0.79 -16.04
C GLU A 79 1.71 1.44 -14.71
N LEU A 80 2.66 2.03 -13.96
CA LEU A 80 2.40 2.56 -12.62
C LEU A 80 1.22 3.54 -12.56
N ARG A 81 1.00 4.33 -13.62
CA ARG A 81 -0.15 5.25 -13.71
C ARG A 81 -1.49 4.53 -13.88
N ASN A 82 -1.52 3.48 -14.71
CA ASN A 82 -2.72 2.68 -14.90
C ASN A 82 -3.04 1.91 -13.60
N LEU A 83 -2.02 1.34 -12.96
CA LEU A 83 -2.15 0.66 -11.68
C LEU A 83 -2.65 1.59 -10.56
N ASP A 84 -2.17 2.85 -10.49
CA ASP A 84 -2.68 3.89 -9.58
C ASP A 84 -4.17 4.17 -9.79
N ASN A 85 -4.61 4.27 -11.04
CA ASN A 85 -6.01 4.50 -11.38
C ASN A 85 -6.88 3.27 -11.07
N ASP A 86 -6.40 2.08 -11.40
CA ASP A 86 -7.15 0.83 -11.21
C ASP A 86 -7.34 0.49 -9.73
N ILE A 87 -6.32 0.71 -8.89
CA ILE A 87 -6.47 0.52 -7.44
C ILE A 87 -7.39 1.58 -6.85
N ASP A 88 -7.37 2.82 -7.37
CA ASP A 88 -8.30 3.86 -6.95
C ASP A 88 -9.75 3.52 -7.27
N ALA A 89 -10.00 3.02 -8.47
CA ALA A 89 -11.32 2.59 -8.93
C ALA A 89 -11.84 1.35 -8.17
N SER A 90 -10.95 0.44 -7.77
CA SER A 90 -11.34 -0.80 -7.06
C SER A 90 -11.44 -0.66 -5.54
N THR A 91 -10.89 0.41 -4.95
CA THR A 91 -10.92 0.62 -3.49
C THR A 91 -12.17 1.37 -3.05
N ALA A 92 -13.25 0.63 -2.78
CA ALA A 92 -14.52 1.21 -2.31
C ALA A 92 -14.45 1.85 -0.91
N CYS A 93 -13.59 1.32 -0.01
CA CYS A 93 -13.47 1.85 1.35
C CYS A 93 -12.69 3.17 1.35
N THR A 94 -13.38 4.27 1.66
CA THR A 94 -12.78 5.61 1.68
C THR A 94 -11.66 5.77 2.70
N VAL A 95 -11.74 5.06 3.83
CA VAL A 95 -10.67 5.04 4.85
C VAL A 95 -9.44 4.30 4.33
N ALA A 96 -9.62 3.13 3.71
CA ALA A 96 -8.54 2.37 3.10
C ALA A 96 -7.87 3.18 1.97
N ARG A 97 -8.67 3.78 1.08
CA ARG A 97 -8.21 4.67 0.01
C ARG A 97 -7.38 5.82 0.57
N ARG A 98 -7.88 6.53 1.58
CA ARG A 98 -7.17 7.66 2.21
C ARG A 98 -5.85 7.23 2.83
N ALA A 99 -5.84 6.10 3.53
CA ALA A 99 -4.64 5.56 4.15
C ALA A 99 -3.58 5.20 3.09
N SER A 100 -3.97 4.46 2.06
CA SER A 100 -3.06 4.06 0.97
C SER A 100 -2.51 5.28 0.21
N VAL A 101 -3.37 6.26 -0.14
CA VAL A 101 -2.93 7.50 -0.79
C VAL A 101 -1.96 8.30 0.08
N ALA A 102 -2.20 8.40 1.39
CA ALA A 102 -1.27 9.08 2.29
C ALA A 102 0.09 8.39 2.34
N GLN A 103 0.11 7.05 2.47
CA GLN A 103 1.32 6.25 2.49
C GLN A 103 2.08 6.30 1.16
N GLY A 104 1.39 6.21 0.01
CA GLY A 104 2.01 6.29 -1.30
C GLY A 104 2.63 7.66 -1.58
N LYS A 105 1.99 8.75 -1.15
CA LYS A 105 2.59 10.11 -1.18
C LYS A 105 3.86 10.19 -0.35
N ALA A 106 3.83 9.63 0.86
CA ALA A 106 5.01 9.59 1.73
C ALA A 106 6.15 8.76 1.10
N LEU A 107 5.83 7.61 0.50
CA LEU A 107 6.79 6.74 -0.18
C LEU A 107 7.42 7.42 -1.40
N LEU A 108 6.61 8.12 -2.21
CA LEU A 108 7.10 8.90 -3.35
C LEU A 108 8.04 10.02 -2.89
N GLY A 109 7.68 10.71 -1.80
CA GLY A 109 8.51 11.72 -1.17
C GLY A 109 9.82 11.18 -0.59
N LEU A 110 9.82 9.97 -0.03
CA LEU A 110 11.01 9.28 0.46
C LEU A 110 11.92 8.86 -0.70
N TRP A 111 11.32 8.31 -1.78
CA TRP A 111 12.06 7.95 -2.97
C TRP A 111 12.81 9.14 -3.56
N GLU A 112 12.16 10.30 -3.70
CA GLU A 112 12.79 11.51 -4.23
C GLU A 112 13.95 12.02 -3.39
N ARG A 113 13.82 11.97 -2.05
CA ARG A 113 14.76 12.59 -1.12
C ARG A 113 15.92 11.67 -0.72
N ALA A 114 15.69 10.37 -0.63
CA ALA A 114 16.63 9.43 -0.02
C ALA A 114 17.06 8.31 -0.97
N PHE A 115 16.15 7.69 -1.73
CA PHE A 115 16.48 6.47 -2.48
C PHE A 115 16.99 6.72 -3.89
N LYS A 116 16.43 7.71 -4.59
CA LYS A 116 16.76 7.99 -5.99
C LYS A 116 18.27 8.16 -6.23
N ALA A 117 18.96 8.85 -5.32
CA ALA A 117 20.40 9.12 -5.43
C ALA A 117 21.27 7.86 -5.22
N SER A 118 20.76 6.87 -4.50
CA SER A 118 21.46 5.61 -4.22
C SER A 118 21.20 4.53 -5.28
N CYS A 119 20.22 4.73 -6.17
CA CYS A 119 19.94 3.81 -7.27
C CYS A 119 20.98 3.99 -8.40
N SER A 120 21.72 2.93 -8.71
CA SER A 120 22.60 2.92 -9.89
C SER A 120 21.81 2.65 -11.16
N ALA A 121 22.00 3.48 -12.18
CA ALA A 121 21.42 3.27 -13.50
C ALA A 121 22.06 2.04 -14.17
N SER A 122 21.22 1.09 -14.58
CA SER A 122 21.59 -0.12 -15.31
C SER A 122 20.45 -0.48 -16.26
N PRO A 123 20.66 -1.30 -17.30
CA PRO A 123 19.58 -1.71 -18.20
C PRO A 123 18.34 -2.27 -17.48
N SER A 124 18.54 -2.91 -16.32
CA SER A 124 17.47 -3.48 -15.49
C SER A 124 16.74 -2.47 -14.59
N THR A 125 17.39 -1.37 -14.20
CA THR A 125 16.87 -0.40 -13.21
C THR A 125 16.43 0.92 -13.84
N THR A 126 16.99 1.26 -15.00
CA THR A 126 16.66 2.50 -15.74
C THR A 126 15.16 2.63 -16.03
N PRO A 127 14.42 1.58 -16.46
CA PRO A 127 12.98 1.69 -16.67
C PRO A 127 12.23 2.08 -15.39
N SER A 128 12.55 1.46 -14.26
CA SER A 128 11.92 1.75 -12.96
C SER A 128 12.23 3.16 -12.46
N ILE A 129 13.50 3.59 -12.56
CA ILE A 129 13.91 4.95 -12.16
C ILE A 129 13.20 6.00 -13.02
N SER A 130 13.10 5.76 -14.33
CA SER A 130 12.43 6.65 -15.27
C SER A 130 10.92 6.72 -15.00
N ALA A 131 10.26 5.57 -14.81
CA ALA A 131 8.84 5.51 -14.51
C ALA A 131 8.48 6.21 -13.20
N LEU A 132 9.21 5.94 -12.12
CA LEU A 132 9.01 6.64 -10.82
C LEU A 132 9.28 8.14 -10.93
N SER A 133 10.30 8.54 -11.70
CA SER A 133 10.58 9.97 -11.93
C SER A 133 9.48 10.67 -12.73
N SER A 134 8.96 10.01 -13.76
CA SER A 134 7.85 10.54 -14.56
C SER A 134 6.59 10.65 -13.71
N PHE A 135 6.25 9.58 -12.97
CA PHE A 135 5.09 9.58 -12.08
C PHE A 135 5.19 10.69 -11.03
N ALA A 136 6.37 10.87 -10.41
CA ALA A 136 6.59 11.94 -9.44
C ALA A 136 6.41 13.35 -10.04
N ALA A 137 6.88 13.55 -11.28
CA ALA A 137 6.69 14.82 -11.98
C ALA A 137 5.20 15.06 -12.30
N ASP A 138 4.50 14.06 -12.82
CA ASP A 138 3.08 14.14 -13.17
C ASP A 138 2.21 14.36 -11.92
N PHE A 139 2.51 13.66 -10.82
CA PHE A 139 1.85 13.82 -9.54
C PHE A 139 1.99 15.26 -8.99
N LYS A 140 3.16 15.88 -9.14
CA LYS A 140 3.38 17.28 -8.75
C LYS A 140 2.69 18.28 -9.65
N LEU A 141 2.66 18.01 -10.96
CA LEU A 141 1.94 18.83 -11.93
C LEU A 141 0.44 18.82 -11.66
N ALA A 142 -0.09 17.69 -11.17
CA ALA A 142 -1.51 17.51 -10.85
C ALA A 142 -2.41 17.93 -12.02
N LYS A 143 -1.95 17.68 -13.26
CA LYS A 143 -2.67 18.03 -14.47
C LYS A 143 -3.75 16.97 -14.73
N PRO A 144 -5.04 17.34 -14.75
CA PRO A 144 -6.09 16.39 -15.06
C PRO A 144 -5.99 15.90 -16.51
N ASP A 145 -6.35 14.64 -16.73
CA ASP A 145 -6.54 14.08 -18.07
C ASP A 145 -7.90 14.49 -18.68
N ILE A 146 -8.24 13.89 -19.82
CA ILE A 146 -9.50 14.17 -20.54
C ILE A 146 -10.76 13.82 -19.74
N PHE A 147 -10.64 12.97 -18.72
CA PHE A 147 -11.73 12.58 -17.83
C PHE A 147 -11.70 13.35 -16.50
N GLY A 148 -10.77 14.30 -16.35
CA GLY A 148 -10.59 15.06 -15.13
C GLY A 148 -9.84 14.30 -14.02
N LEU A 149 -9.22 13.16 -14.35
CA LEU A 149 -8.48 12.33 -13.40
C LEU A 149 -7.00 12.72 -13.35
N GLN A 150 -6.37 12.55 -12.20
CA GLN A 150 -4.96 12.84 -11.97
C GLN A 150 -4.33 11.73 -11.11
N PRO A 151 -2.99 11.54 -11.15
CA PRO A 151 -2.34 10.56 -10.30
C PRO A 151 -2.62 10.81 -8.82
N ASN A 152 -3.00 9.78 -8.08
CA ASN A 152 -3.32 9.88 -6.66
C ASN A 152 -2.10 9.56 -5.77
N ALA A 153 -1.12 8.82 -6.30
CA ALA A 153 -0.15 8.05 -5.53
C ALA A 153 -0.85 7.01 -4.63
N HIS A 154 -1.92 6.41 -5.15
CA HIS A 154 -2.59 5.26 -4.60
C HIS A 154 -1.79 4.01 -4.99
N PHE A 155 -0.92 3.55 -4.09
CA PHE A 155 -0.15 2.33 -4.31
C PHE A 155 -0.71 1.23 -3.43
N ALA A 156 -0.94 0.05 -4.01
CA ALA A 156 -1.52 -1.09 -3.30
C ALA A 156 -0.69 -1.38 -2.02
N PRO A 157 -1.30 -1.32 -0.83
CA PRO A 157 -0.58 -1.55 0.41
C PRO A 157 -0.22 -3.03 0.54
N LEU A 158 1.00 -3.33 0.97
CA LEU A 158 1.42 -4.68 1.42
C LEU A 158 1.62 -4.77 2.93
N PHE A 159 1.59 -3.63 3.61
CA PHE A 159 1.83 -3.50 5.04
C PHE A 159 0.76 -2.55 5.59
N GLY A 160 0.03 -3.00 6.62
CA GLY A 160 -1.21 -2.42 7.11
C GLY A 160 -1.80 -3.24 8.23
#